data_AF-A0ABD5W7H2-F1
#
_entry.id   AF-A0ABD5W7H2-F1
#
_cell.length_a   1.000
_cell.length_b   1.000
_cell.length_c   1.000
_cell.angle_alpha   90.00
_cell.angle_beta   90.00
_cell.angle_gamma   90.00
#
_symmetry.space_group_name_H-M   'P 1'
#
loop_
_entity.id
_entity.type
_entity.pdbx_description
1 polymer ?
#
loop_
_entity_poly.entity_id
_entity_poly.type
_entity_poly.pdbx_seq_one_letter_code
_entity_poly.pdbx_strand_id
1 'polypeptide(L)'
;MPTQGWQENTFEGTVSADEPLVVGYATPVPPQEPPAKITATGRPEEAGVTPRRLVRTLGDPRPPRDVLPATPPAGPAQETCPTAVDGGSKRAVDEAKTTRAKAEHAASATATEPTAWFEAVEGRLDETERLAGATDADEIRDAVEAAGGIEAVRELQAQLDEDRRQLQELRRRSETLAEELAAVDLPLATLERVV
;
A
#
# COMPACT_ATOMS: atom_id res chain seq x y z
N MET A 1 -5.44 27.11 34.82
CA MET A 1 -4.77 28.01 33.86
C MET A 1 -3.68 27.19 33.19
N PRO A 2 -3.64 27.09 31.84
CA PRO A 2 -2.53 26.43 31.18
C PRO A 2 -1.21 27.15 31.48
N THR A 3 -0.15 26.39 31.67
CA THR A 3 1.21 26.89 31.91
C THR A 3 1.74 27.55 30.64
N GLN A 4 2.52 28.63 30.77
CA GLN A 4 3.11 29.36 29.65
C GLN A 4 3.77 28.40 28.63
N GLY A 5 3.36 28.47 27.36
CA GLY A 5 3.86 27.65 26.26
C GLY A 5 3.01 26.42 25.90
N TRP A 6 2.04 26.04 26.74
CA TRP A 6 1.11 24.94 26.44
C TRP A 6 -0.20 25.46 25.84
N GLN A 7 -0.52 25.02 24.61
CA GLN A 7 -1.79 25.25 23.93
C GLN A 7 -2.42 23.92 23.57
N GLU A 8 -3.54 23.58 24.22
CA GLU A 8 -4.30 22.33 24.03
C GLU A 8 -3.42 21.07 24.14
N ASN A 9 -2.87 20.55 23.04
CA ASN A 9 -1.99 19.38 22.98
C ASN A 9 -0.58 19.69 22.44
N THR A 10 -0.21 20.96 22.33
CA THR A 10 1.03 21.40 21.71
C THR A 10 1.83 22.30 22.65
N PHE A 11 3.13 22.08 22.70
CA PHE A 11 4.07 22.94 23.40
C PHE A 11 4.90 23.73 22.39
N GLU A 12 4.91 25.06 22.53
CA GLU A 12 5.77 25.96 21.74
C GLU A 12 6.63 26.80 22.69
N GLY A 13 7.94 26.84 22.43
CA GLY A 13 8.89 27.63 23.20
C GLY A 13 10.31 27.60 22.62
N THR A 14 11.13 28.58 22.99
CA THR A 14 12.55 28.64 22.62
C THR A 14 13.42 28.08 23.73
N VAL A 15 14.34 27.18 23.40
CA VAL A 15 15.30 26.58 24.35
C VAL A 15 16.67 27.24 24.19
N SER A 16 17.26 27.69 25.29
CA SER A 16 18.64 28.22 25.28
C SER A 16 19.64 27.07 25.22
N ALA A 17 20.81 27.27 24.61
CA ALA A 17 21.83 26.23 24.47
C ALA A 17 22.38 25.70 25.80
N ASP A 18 22.29 26.52 26.86
CA ASP A 18 22.88 26.23 28.17
C ASP A 18 21.89 25.64 29.18
N GLU A 19 20.61 25.47 28.82
CA GLU A 19 19.57 25.03 29.76
C GLU A 19 18.67 23.92 29.17
N PRO A 20 18.54 22.77 29.86
CA PRO A 20 17.64 21.71 29.43
C PRO A 20 16.19 22.09 29.75
N LEU A 21 15.35 22.16 28.72
CA LEU A 21 13.90 22.30 28.88
C LEU A 21 13.23 20.92 28.83
N VAL A 22 12.57 20.52 29.92
CA VAL A 22 11.84 19.24 30.00
C VAL A 22 10.37 19.48 29.69
N VAL A 23 9.88 18.85 28.62
CA VAL A 23 8.48 18.92 28.19
C VAL A 23 7.88 17.51 28.31
N GLY A 24 6.93 17.32 29.22
CA GLY A 24 6.23 16.05 29.45
C GLY A 24 6.69 15.27 30.69
N TYR A 25 6.09 14.09 30.90
CA TYR A 25 6.42 13.18 32.01
C TYR A 25 7.53 12.21 31.58
N ALA A 26 8.76 12.71 31.49
CA ALA A 26 9.93 11.84 31.41
C ALA A 26 10.49 11.66 32.83
N THR A 27 10.44 10.44 33.37
CA THR A 27 11.11 10.13 34.64
C THR A 27 12.61 10.37 34.45
N PRO A 28 13.22 11.32 35.17
CA PRO A 28 14.62 11.64 34.97
C PRO A 28 15.48 10.42 35.34
N VAL A 29 16.20 9.88 34.35
CA VAL A 29 17.25 8.88 34.57
C VAL A 29 18.56 9.63 34.75
N PRO A 30 19.36 9.34 35.79
CA PRO A 30 20.66 9.97 35.95
C PRO A 30 21.54 9.68 34.73
N PRO A 31 22.30 10.67 34.22
CA PRO A 31 23.19 10.47 33.10
C PRO A 31 24.22 9.38 33.42
N GLN A 32 24.41 8.43 32.50
CA GLN A 32 25.43 7.40 32.66
C GLN A 32 26.81 7.91 32.22
N GLU A 33 27.84 7.61 33.02
CA GLU A 33 29.26 7.87 32.72
C GLU A 33 29.95 6.55 32.31
N PRO A 34 30.71 6.51 31.19
CA PRO A 34 30.98 7.61 30.27
C PRO A 34 29.78 7.96 29.38
N PRO A 35 29.63 9.23 28.95
CA PRO A 35 28.61 9.61 27.98
C PRO A 35 28.75 8.79 26.70
N ALA A 36 27.62 8.47 26.07
CA ALA A 36 27.61 7.77 24.79
C ALA A 36 28.43 8.57 23.76
N LYS A 37 29.48 7.96 23.22
CA LYS A 37 30.35 8.57 22.22
C LYS A 37 29.80 8.30 20.84
N ILE A 38 29.35 9.35 20.14
CA ILE A 38 29.00 9.26 18.72
C ILE A 38 30.30 9.18 17.92
N THR A 39 30.62 7.99 17.41
CA THR A 39 31.71 7.81 16.46
C THR A 39 31.15 7.80 15.05
N ALA A 40 31.67 8.69 14.19
CA ALA A 40 31.36 8.63 12.77
C ALA A 40 31.94 7.32 12.20
N THR A 41 31.07 6.40 11.83
CA THR A 41 31.42 5.36 10.86
C THR A 41 31.60 6.09 9.53
N GLY A 42 32.73 5.86 8.85
CA GLY A 42 33.17 6.69 7.72
C GLY A 42 32.10 6.93 6.65
N ARG A 43 32.28 7.99 5.86
CA ARG A 43 31.41 8.33 4.73
C ARG A 43 31.19 7.07 3.87
N PRO A 44 29.94 6.65 3.63
CA PRO A 44 29.70 5.54 2.71
C PRO A 44 30.28 5.95 1.36
N GLU A 45 31.13 5.11 0.77
CA GLU A 45 31.50 5.31 -0.63
C GLU A 45 30.21 5.31 -1.44
N GLU A 46 29.97 6.35 -2.23
CA GLU A 46 28.82 6.41 -3.13
C GLU A 46 29.03 5.42 -4.27
N ALA A 47 28.87 4.14 -3.96
CA ALA A 47 28.86 3.08 -4.94
C ALA A 47 27.52 3.10 -5.67
N GLY A 48 27.36 4.02 -6.63
CA GLY A 48 26.31 4.01 -7.65
C GLY A 48 24.90 3.73 -7.12
N VAL A 49 24.56 4.34 -5.97
CA VAL A 49 23.26 4.12 -5.33
C VAL A 49 22.24 5.01 -6.03
N THR A 50 21.43 4.40 -6.91
CA THR A 50 20.36 5.12 -7.59
C THR A 50 19.12 5.25 -6.70
N PRO A 51 18.33 6.32 -6.82
CA PRO A 51 17.09 6.49 -6.05
C PRO A 51 16.13 5.30 -6.17
N ARG A 52 16.02 4.70 -7.36
CA ARG A 52 15.22 3.47 -7.58
C ARG A 52 15.72 2.27 -6.76
N ARG A 53 17.03 2.14 -6.56
CA ARG A 53 17.62 1.08 -5.75
C ARG A 53 17.30 1.27 -4.26
N LEU A 54 17.34 2.52 -3.77
CA LEU A 54 16.96 2.85 -2.40
C LEU A 54 15.49 2.58 -2.12
N VAL A 55 14.58 2.96 -3.02
CA VAL A 55 13.14 2.67 -2.89
C VAL A 55 12.88 1.16 -2.87
N ARG A 56 13.60 0.39 -3.68
CA ARG A 56 13.49 -1.08 -3.68
C ARG A 56 14.03 -1.73 -2.40
N THR A 57 15.10 -1.18 -1.83
CA THR A 57 15.74 -1.72 -0.62
C THR A 57 15.01 -1.32 0.65
N LEU A 58 14.52 -0.09 0.75
CA LEU A 58 13.75 0.40 1.90
C LEU A 58 12.27 -0.01 1.83
N GLY A 59 11.78 -0.32 0.64
CA GLY A 59 10.43 -0.83 0.40
C GLY A 59 10.31 -2.35 0.47
N ASP A 60 11.39 -3.10 0.76
CA ASP A 60 11.30 -4.53 1.05
C ASP A 60 11.10 -4.72 2.57
N PRO A 61 9.89 -5.06 3.04
CA PRO A 61 9.59 -5.20 4.47
C PRO A 61 10.20 -6.47 5.08
N ARG A 62 10.99 -7.24 4.31
CA ARG A 62 11.61 -8.47 4.80
C ARG A 62 12.68 -8.12 5.83
N PRO A 63 12.61 -8.68 7.05
CA PRO A 63 13.67 -8.51 8.02
C PRO A 63 14.98 -9.07 7.46
N PRO A 64 16.14 -8.50 7.84
CA PRO A 64 17.45 -9.03 7.48
C PRO A 64 17.52 -10.55 7.75
N ARG A 65 18.11 -11.31 6.82
CA ARG A 65 18.08 -12.80 6.82
C ARG A 65 18.67 -13.44 8.09
N ASP A 66 19.51 -12.70 8.78
CA ASP A 66 20.14 -13.00 10.06
C ASP A 66 19.19 -12.91 11.26
N VAL A 67 18.02 -12.30 11.10
CA VAL A 67 16.97 -12.20 12.13
C VAL A 67 15.98 -13.38 12.05
N LEU A 68 16.00 -14.16 10.96
CA LEU A 68 15.15 -15.33 10.80
C LEU A 68 15.84 -16.58 11.37
N PRO A 69 15.18 -17.37 12.24
CA PRO A 69 15.70 -18.66 12.67
C PRO A 69 15.85 -19.56 11.44
N ALA A 70 17.01 -20.21 11.29
CA ALA A 70 17.27 -21.11 10.18
C ALA A 70 16.31 -22.31 10.24
N THR A 71 15.34 -22.35 9.34
CA THR A 71 14.50 -23.53 9.13
C THR A 71 15.37 -24.69 8.66
N PRO A 72 15.41 -25.84 9.36
CA PRO A 72 16.12 -27.02 8.87
C PRO A 72 15.45 -27.55 7.60
N PRO A 73 16.21 -28.09 6.64
CA PRO A 73 15.67 -28.53 5.35
C PRO A 73 14.66 -29.68 5.54
N ALA A 74 13.44 -29.46 5.07
CA ALA A 74 12.47 -30.53 4.85
C ALA A 74 12.97 -31.44 3.72
N GLY A 75 12.93 -32.75 3.98
CA GLY A 75 13.41 -33.80 3.07
C GLY A 75 12.62 -33.87 1.75
N PRO A 76 13.13 -34.66 0.78
CA PRO A 76 12.65 -34.62 -0.60
C PRO A 76 11.24 -35.21 -0.76
N ALA A 77 10.42 -34.45 -1.49
CA ALA A 77 9.11 -34.83 -1.99
C ALA A 77 9.20 -36.07 -2.89
N GLN A 78 8.31 -37.03 -2.67
CA GLN A 78 8.14 -38.17 -3.56
C GLN A 78 7.33 -37.75 -4.80
N GLU A 79 7.92 -38.04 -5.96
CA GLU A 79 7.26 -38.11 -7.26
C GLU A 79 6.14 -39.16 -7.25
N THR A 80 5.03 -38.87 -7.92
CA THR A 80 4.30 -39.87 -8.73
C THR A 80 3.28 -39.20 -9.66
N CYS A 81 3.53 -39.33 -10.96
CA CYS A 81 2.54 -39.54 -12.02
C CYS A 81 2.83 -40.95 -12.60
N PRO A 82 2.09 -41.55 -13.58
CA PRO A 82 0.85 -41.16 -14.29
C PRO A 82 -0.17 -42.32 -14.49
N THR A 83 -1.39 -42.07 -15.00
CA THR A 83 -2.00 -42.91 -16.08
C THR A 83 -3.21 -42.23 -16.76
N ALA A 84 -3.36 -42.51 -18.06
CA ALA A 84 -4.25 -41.91 -19.05
C ALA A 84 -5.58 -42.67 -19.25
N VAL A 85 -6.58 -42.02 -19.89
CA VAL A 85 -7.42 -42.43 -21.05
C VAL A 85 -8.45 -41.31 -21.34
N ASP A 86 -8.40 -40.61 -22.48
CA ASP A 86 -9.03 -40.85 -23.80
C ASP A 86 -10.57 -40.76 -23.86
N GLY A 87 -11.08 -39.95 -24.81
CA GLY A 87 -12.51 -39.74 -25.07
C GLY A 87 -12.80 -38.45 -25.82
N GLY A 88 -12.57 -38.43 -27.14
CA GLY A 88 -12.76 -37.26 -27.99
C GLY A 88 -14.21 -36.89 -28.32
N SER A 89 -14.40 -35.66 -28.84
CA SER A 89 -15.46 -35.38 -29.83
C SER A 89 -15.18 -34.07 -30.59
N LYS A 90 -15.45 -34.13 -31.90
CA LYS A 90 -15.15 -33.14 -32.93
C LYS A 90 -16.19 -32.00 -32.93
N ARG A 91 -15.76 -30.76 -33.19
CA ARG A 91 -16.31 -29.91 -34.27
C ARG A 91 -15.52 -28.62 -34.44
N ALA A 92 -14.93 -28.49 -35.63
CA ALA A 92 -14.35 -27.27 -36.15
C ALA A 92 -15.44 -26.42 -36.80
N VAL A 93 -15.53 -25.14 -36.43
CA VAL A 93 -15.60 -23.97 -37.33
C VAL A 93 -15.48 -22.68 -36.50
N ASP A 94 -14.83 -21.66 -37.08
CA ASP A 94 -14.63 -20.28 -36.61
C ASP A 94 -13.44 -19.96 -35.68
N GLU A 95 -12.22 -20.18 -36.18
CA GLU A 95 -11.00 -19.53 -35.64
C GLU A 95 -10.25 -18.75 -36.74
N ALA A 96 -10.85 -17.66 -37.21
CA ALA A 96 -10.11 -16.64 -37.98
C ALA A 96 -10.36 -15.20 -37.48
N LYS A 97 -11.07 -15.03 -36.36
CA LYS A 97 -11.37 -13.72 -35.75
C LYS A 97 -10.79 -13.54 -34.32
N THR A 98 -10.09 -14.54 -33.79
CA THR A 98 -9.68 -14.59 -32.37
C THR A 98 -8.24 -14.15 -32.07
N THR A 99 -7.46 -13.76 -33.08
CA THR A 99 -6.07 -13.31 -32.84
C THR A 99 -5.95 -11.82 -32.51
N ARG A 100 -6.96 -11.01 -32.86
CA ARG A 100 -7.01 -9.57 -32.50
C ARG A 100 -7.55 -9.35 -31.08
N ALA A 101 -8.59 -10.08 -30.68
CA ALA A 101 -9.15 -10.01 -29.32
C ALA A 101 -8.18 -10.54 -28.24
N LYS A 102 -7.31 -11.52 -28.58
CA LYS A 102 -6.32 -12.08 -27.65
C LYS A 102 -5.17 -11.11 -27.33
N ALA A 103 -4.83 -10.21 -28.25
CA ALA A 103 -3.83 -9.16 -28.02
C ALA A 103 -4.40 -8.01 -27.16
N GLU A 104 -5.70 -7.73 -27.26
CA GLU A 104 -6.40 -6.74 -26.44
C GLU A 104 -6.64 -7.27 -25.01
N HIS A 105 -6.99 -8.56 -24.85
CA HIS A 105 -7.17 -9.19 -23.54
C HIS A 105 -5.84 -9.36 -22.75
N ALA A 106 -4.73 -9.56 -23.44
CA ALA A 106 -3.40 -9.66 -22.81
C ALA A 106 -2.89 -8.30 -22.30
N ALA A 107 -3.32 -7.19 -22.89
CA ALA A 107 -3.04 -5.84 -22.39
C ALA A 107 -3.97 -5.46 -21.20
N SER A 108 -5.17 -6.02 -21.13
CA SER A 108 -6.08 -5.85 -19.99
C SER A 108 -5.68 -6.65 -18.75
N ALA A 109 -4.94 -7.75 -18.89
CA ALA A 109 -4.60 -8.63 -17.76
C ALA A 109 -3.73 -7.97 -16.68
N THR A 110 -2.97 -6.91 -17.02
CA THR A 110 -2.15 -6.13 -16.07
C THR A 110 -2.88 -4.90 -15.51
N ALA A 111 -4.02 -4.51 -16.08
CA ALA A 111 -4.90 -3.44 -15.59
C ALA A 111 -6.02 -3.97 -14.67
N THR A 112 -6.04 -5.28 -14.41
CA THR A 112 -7.07 -5.95 -13.60
C THR A 112 -7.02 -5.53 -12.14
N GLU A 113 -5.84 -5.29 -11.57
CA GLU A 113 -5.73 -5.03 -10.13
C GLU A 113 -6.38 -3.69 -9.69
N PRO A 114 -6.14 -2.55 -10.34
CA PRO A 114 -6.84 -1.32 -9.99
C PRO A 114 -8.34 -1.42 -10.22
N THR A 115 -8.76 -2.04 -11.33
CA THR A 115 -10.18 -2.15 -11.71
C THR A 115 -10.95 -3.02 -10.71
N ALA A 116 -10.41 -4.19 -10.36
CA ALA A 116 -11.03 -5.07 -9.36
C ALA A 116 -11.08 -4.42 -7.96
N TRP A 117 -10.08 -3.60 -7.60
CA TRP A 117 -10.13 -2.84 -6.36
C TRP A 117 -11.27 -1.81 -6.36
N PHE A 118 -11.44 -1.05 -7.45
CA PHE A 118 -12.56 -0.10 -7.57
C PHE A 118 -13.92 -0.80 -7.51
N GLU A 119 -14.09 -1.92 -8.21
CA GLU A 119 -15.32 -2.74 -8.15
C GLU A 119 -15.61 -3.20 -6.72
N ALA A 120 -14.57 -3.56 -5.94
CA ALA A 120 -14.73 -3.94 -4.54
C ALA A 120 -15.14 -2.75 -3.65
N VAL A 121 -14.62 -1.54 -3.91
CA VAL A 121 -15.02 -0.30 -3.22
C VAL A 121 -16.49 0.03 -3.55
N GLU A 122 -16.88 -0.08 -4.81
CA GLU A 122 -18.27 0.12 -5.26
C GLU A 122 -19.23 -0.85 -4.57
N GLY A 123 -18.88 -2.14 -4.52
CA GLY A 123 -19.69 -3.14 -3.81
C GLY A 123 -19.86 -2.83 -2.32
N ARG A 124 -18.83 -2.32 -1.66
CA ARG A 124 -18.90 -1.88 -0.25
C ARG A 124 -19.79 -0.64 -0.07
N LEU A 125 -19.77 0.29 -1.02
CA LEU A 125 -20.65 1.46 -1.01
C LEU A 125 -22.12 1.06 -1.18
N ASP A 126 -22.42 0.15 -2.11
CA ASP A 126 -23.78 -0.38 -2.32
C ASP A 126 -24.34 -1.06 -1.07
N GLU A 127 -23.49 -1.82 -0.36
CA GLU A 127 -23.86 -2.45 0.90
C GLU A 127 -24.13 -1.41 2.00
N THR A 128 -23.32 -0.37 2.06
CA THR A 128 -23.50 0.72 3.02
C THR A 128 -24.74 1.56 2.73
N GLU A 129 -25.05 1.78 1.45
CA GLU A 129 -26.28 2.46 1.03
C GLU A 129 -27.51 1.63 1.38
N ARG A 130 -27.46 0.30 1.19
CA ARG A 130 -28.52 -0.60 1.65
C ARG A 130 -28.72 -0.54 3.16
N LEU A 131 -27.64 -0.53 3.94
CA LEU A 131 -27.70 -0.36 5.41
C LEU A 131 -28.27 1.00 5.82
N ALA A 132 -27.88 2.07 5.12
CA ALA A 132 -28.34 3.44 5.40
C ALA A 132 -29.78 3.72 4.95
N GLY A 133 -30.28 2.94 3.97
CA GLY A 133 -31.64 3.07 3.44
C GLY A 133 -32.73 2.46 4.33
N ALA A 134 -32.37 1.68 5.36
CA ALA A 134 -33.33 1.10 6.29
C ALA A 134 -33.95 2.19 7.19
N THR A 135 -35.28 2.26 7.20
CA THR A 135 -36.03 3.34 7.87
C THR A 135 -36.64 2.90 9.20
N ASP A 136 -37.00 1.61 9.31
CA ASP A 136 -37.65 1.05 10.49
C ASP A 136 -36.74 0.07 11.25
N ALA A 137 -37.04 -0.15 12.53
CA ALA A 137 -36.19 -0.95 13.42
C ALA A 137 -36.03 -2.42 13.00
N ASP A 138 -37.07 -3.00 12.37
CA ASP A 138 -36.99 -4.37 11.84
C ASP A 138 -36.16 -4.42 10.54
N GLU A 139 -36.30 -3.43 9.64
CA GLU A 139 -35.45 -3.31 8.45
C GLU A 139 -33.97 -3.14 8.82
N ILE A 140 -33.68 -2.32 9.84
CA ILE A 140 -32.31 -2.13 10.34
C ILE A 140 -31.77 -3.45 10.90
N ARG A 141 -32.57 -4.20 11.67
CA ARG A 141 -32.16 -5.50 12.21
C ARG A 141 -31.86 -6.48 11.09
N ASP A 142 -32.75 -6.59 10.11
CA ASP A 142 -32.61 -7.49 8.96
C ASP A 142 -31.38 -7.12 8.12
N ALA A 143 -31.12 -5.82 7.91
CA ALA A 143 -29.96 -5.34 7.17
C ALA A 143 -28.65 -5.62 7.92
N VAL A 144 -28.61 -5.40 9.23
CA VAL A 144 -27.44 -5.73 10.07
C VAL A 144 -27.21 -7.24 10.12
N GLU A 145 -28.26 -8.05 10.21
CA GLU A 145 -28.16 -9.51 10.17
C GLU A 145 -27.65 -10.00 8.81
N ALA A 146 -28.16 -9.44 7.71
CA ALA A 146 -27.69 -9.74 6.35
C ALA A 146 -26.22 -9.38 6.13
N ALA A 147 -25.73 -8.30 6.77
CA ALA A 147 -24.33 -7.91 6.75
C ALA A 147 -23.43 -8.80 7.63
N GLY A 148 -23.98 -9.74 8.40
CA GLY A 148 -23.22 -10.60 9.31
C GLY A 148 -23.09 -10.07 10.74
N GLY A 149 -23.90 -9.08 11.12
CA GLY A 149 -23.99 -8.54 12.47
C GLY A 149 -23.27 -7.20 12.66
N ILE A 150 -23.39 -6.62 13.87
CA ILE A 150 -22.90 -5.27 14.16
C ILE A 150 -21.37 -5.14 14.05
N GLU A 151 -20.61 -6.19 14.36
CA GLU A 151 -19.15 -6.16 14.22
C GLU A 151 -18.74 -6.11 12.74
N ALA A 152 -19.46 -6.82 11.86
CA ALA A 152 -19.23 -6.76 10.42
C ALA A 152 -19.53 -5.36 9.86
N VAL A 153 -20.58 -4.69 10.36
CA VAL A 153 -20.87 -3.28 10.01
C VAL A 153 -19.75 -2.34 10.48
N ARG A 154 -19.16 -2.57 11.66
CA ARG A 154 -18.01 -1.78 12.13
C ARG A 154 -16.76 -2.02 11.30
N GLU A 155 -16.51 -3.26 10.90
CA GLU A 155 -15.42 -3.61 9.99
C GLU A 155 -15.61 -2.95 8.62
N LEU A 156 -16.84 -2.99 8.08
CA LEU A 156 -17.21 -2.30 6.86
C LEU A 156 -16.95 -0.79 6.96
N GLN A 157 -17.33 -0.16 8.08
CA GLN A 157 -17.05 1.25 8.32
C GLN A 157 -15.54 1.54 8.34
N ALA A 158 -14.76 0.73 9.05
CA ALA A 158 -13.30 0.88 9.09
C ALA A 158 -12.67 0.71 7.70
N GLN A 159 -13.19 -0.22 6.91
CA GLN A 159 -12.73 -0.45 5.53
C GLN A 159 -13.04 0.74 4.63
N LEU A 160 -14.23 1.35 4.73
CA LEU A 160 -14.56 2.57 3.96
C LEU A 160 -13.68 3.76 4.32
N ASP A 161 -13.30 3.90 5.60
CA ASP A 161 -12.38 4.95 6.02
C ASP A 161 -10.98 4.74 5.42
N GLU A 162 -10.53 3.50 5.31
CA GLU A 162 -9.28 3.16 4.63
C GLU A 162 -9.37 3.40 3.12
N ASP A 163 -10.45 2.95 2.48
CA ASP A 163 -10.70 3.18 1.06
C ASP A 163 -10.69 4.69 0.72
N ARG A 164 -11.29 5.52 1.59
CA ARG A 164 -11.27 6.98 1.45
C ARG A 164 -9.85 7.54 1.48
N ARG A 165 -8.99 7.07 2.39
CA ARG A 165 -7.58 7.49 2.46
C ARG A 165 -6.82 7.08 1.20
N GLN A 166 -7.03 5.85 0.73
CA GLN A 166 -6.39 5.33 -0.48
C GLN A 166 -6.78 6.13 -1.72
N LEU A 167 -8.07 6.46 -1.88
CA LEU A 167 -8.56 7.31 -2.97
C LEU A 167 -7.97 8.73 -2.93
N GLN A 168 -7.85 9.32 -1.74
CA GLN A 168 -7.22 10.63 -1.56
C GLN A 168 -5.75 10.62 -1.95
N GLU A 169 -5.02 9.58 -1.55
CA GLU A 169 -3.60 9.42 -1.91
C GLU A 169 -3.43 9.20 -3.42
N LEU A 170 -4.29 8.38 -4.03
CA LEU A 170 -4.28 8.14 -5.48
C LEU A 170 -4.56 9.43 -6.26
N ARG A 171 -5.51 10.26 -5.79
CA ARG A 171 -5.81 11.58 -6.36
C ARG A 171 -4.59 12.51 -6.26
N ARG A 172 -3.95 12.59 -5.10
CA ARG A 172 -2.76 13.43 -4.90
C ARG A 172 -1.62 13.02 -5.84
N ARG A 173 -1.42 11.72 -5.99
CA ARG A 173 -0.38 11.17 -6.87
C ARG A 173 -0.69 11.43 -8.35
N SER A 174 -1.95 11.31 -8.77
CA SER A 174 -2.33 11.60 -10.16
C SER A 174 -2.17 13.08 -10.49
N GLU A 175 -2.49 13.99 -9.57
CA GLU A 175 -2.24 15.43 -9.71
C GLU A 175 -0.74 15.72 -9.84
N THR A 176 0.09 15.14 -8.97
CA THR A 176 1.56 15.31 -9.05
C THR A 176 2.11 14.83 -10.39
N LEU A 177 1.68 13.66 -10.86
CA LEU A 177 2.12 13.13 -12.16
C LEU A 177 1.62 13.98 -13.33
N ALA A 178 0.43 14.55 -13.25
CA ALA A 178 -0.09 15.45 -14.27
C ALA A 178 0.74 16.74 -14.37
N GLU A 179 1.15 17.31 -13.23
CA GLU A 179 2.04 18.47 -13.17
C GLU A 179 3.43 18.14 -13.74
N GLU A 180 4.02 16.99 -13.38
CA GLU A 180 5.29 16.54 -13.92
C GLU A 180 5.21 16.35 -15.45
N LEU A 181 4.15 15.70 -15.95
CA LEU A 181 3.94 15.50 -17.39
C LEU A 181 3.74 16.82 -18.13
N ALA A 182 3.08 17.81 -17.52
CA ALA A 182 2.92 19.14 -18.10
C ALA A 182 4.25 19.92 -18.16
N ALA A 183 5.19 19.66 -17.26
CA ALA A 183 6.50 20.28 -17.24
C ALA A 183 7.50 19.63 -18.22
N VAL A 184 7.29 18.37 -18.59
CA VAL A 184 8.17 17.64 -19.52
C VAL A 184 7.81 17.99 -20.96
N ASP A 185 8.60 18.86 -21.57
CA ASP A 185 8.59 19.09 -23.02
C ASP A 185 9.60 18.15 -23.71
N LEU A 186 9.10 17.24 -24.55
CA LEU A 186 9.93 16.34 -25.36
C LEU A 186 10.16 16.98 -26.73
N PRO A 187 11.38 17.43 -27.07
CA PRO A 187 11.65 18.08 -28.36
C PRO A 187 11.75 17.03 -29.48
N LEU A 188 10.60 16.46 -29.85
CA LEU A 188 10.46 15.41 -30.87
C LEU A 188 11.11 15.82 -32.19
N ALA A 189 10.94 17.08 -32.61
CA ALA A 189 11.54 17.61 -33.83
C ALA A 189 13.09 17.59 -33.82
N THR A 190 13.73 17.68 -32.64
CA THR A 190 15.18 17.57 -32.52
C THR A 190 15.62 16.11 -32.63
N LEU A 191 14.84 15.19 -32.05
CA LEU A 191 15.12 13.76 -32.09
C LEU A 191 14.93 13.18 -33.50
N GLU A 192 13.88 13.59 -34.22
CA GLU A 192 13.62 13.17 -35.60
C GLU A 192 14.70 13.61 -36.59
N ARG A 193 15.43 14.70 -36.31
CA ARG A 193 16.49 15.19 -37.19
C ARG A 193 17.81 14.41 -37.07
N VAL A 194 17.99 13.65 -36.00
CA VAL A 194 19.23 12.92 -35.71
C VAL A 194 19.16 11.45 -36.16
N VAL A 195 17.98 10.93 -36.47
CA VAL A 195 17.74 9.57 -37.01
C VAL A 195 17.60 9.64 -38.52
#